data_AF-A0A5C5RF86-F1
#
_entry.id   AF-A0A5C5RF86-F1
#
_cell.length_a   1.000
_cell.length_b   1.000
_cell.length_c   1.000
_cell.angle_alpha   90.00
_cell.angle_beta   90.00
_cell.angle_gamma   90.00
#
_symmetry.space_group_name_H-M   'P 1'
#
loop_
_entity.id
_entity.type
_entity.pdbx_description
1 polymer ?
#
loop_
_entity_poly.entity_id
_entity_poly.type
_entity_poly.pdbx_seq_one_letter_code
_entity_poly.pdbx_strand_id
1 'polypeptide(L)'
;MPYTRTYKARLLVEPDTDLEQMRWLQRESFQRRAAADMLRIVDYTETEIPTDELNPAVAKDLPRPLEDYQCFEFIGVAEVDRDAVAALTAEAPADA
;
A
#
# COMPACT_ATOMS: atom_id res chain seq x y z
N MET A 1 -15.50 -15.17 9.41
CA MET A 1 -14.65 -13.96 9.53
C MET A 1 -15.01 -13.03 8.38
N PRO A 2 -15.10 -11.71 8.59
CA PRO A 2 -15.24 -10.77 7.48
C PRO A 2 -14.05 -10.94 6.52
N TYR A 3 -14.28 -10.77 5.22
CA TYR A 3 -13.20 -10.86 4.24
C TYR A 3 -12.20 -9.73 4.48
N THR A 4 -10.94 -10.11 4.68
CA THR A 4 -9.80 -9.21 4.90
C THR A 4 -8.75 -9.43 3.82
N ARG A 5 -8.14 -8.35 3.34
CA ARG A 5 -7.02 -8.41 2.40
C ARG A 5 -5.84 -7.57 2.87
N THR A 6 -4.63 -8.11 2.75
CA THR A 6 -3.41 -7.39 3.08
C THR A 6 -2.70 -6.93 1.82
N TYR A 7 -2.35 -5.66 1.78
CA TYR A 7 -1.50 -5.04 0.77
C TYR A 7 -0.11 -4.83 1.38
N LYS A 8 0.92 -5.18 0.62
CA LYS A 8 2.31 -4.96 1.01
C LYS A 8 3.07 -4.29 -0.12
N ALA A 9 3.91 -3.34 0.24
CA ALA A 9 4.84 -2.70 -0.67
C ALA A 9 6.14 -2.45 0.07
N ARG A 10 7.25 -2.61 -0.65
CA ARG A 10 8.57 -2.23 -0.17
C ARG A 10 9.17 -1.28 -1.18
N LEU A 11 9.65 -0.14 -0.70
CA LEU A 11 10.19 0.92 -1.53
C LEU A 11 11.61 1.23 -1.11
N LEU A 12 12.51 1.26 -2.09
CA LEU A 12 13.81 1.89 -1.96
C LEU A 12 13.68 3.34 -2.36
N VAL A 13 14.19 4.21 -1.52
CA VAL A 13 14.03 5.63 -1.62
C VAL A 13 15.41 6.26 -1.80
N GLU A 14 15.56 6.99 -2.89
CA GLU A 14 16.80 7.70 -3.19
C GLU A 14 17.03 8.84 -2.19
N PRO A 15 18.30 9.20 -1.97
CA PRO A 15 18.62 10.39 -1.19
C PRO A 15 17.92 11.62 -1.80
N ASP A 16 17.54 12.56 -0.94
CA ASP A 16 16.82 13.80 -1.30
C ASP A 16 15.37 13.61 -1.81
N THR A 17 14.84 12.38 -1.81
CA THR A 17 13.40 12.17 -2.08
C THR A 17 12.56 12.82 -0.97
N ASP A 18 11.48 13.50 -1.35
CA ASP A 18 10.47 13.98 -0.41
C ASP A 18 9.72 12.79 0.22
N LEU A 19 10.14 12.41 1.43
CA LEU A 19 9.60 11.28 2.17
C LEU A 19 8.13 11.47 2.51
N GLU A 20 7.69 12.68 2.82
CA GLU A 20 6.30 12.95 3.17
C GLU A 20 5.39 12.73 1.96
N GLN A 21 5.80 13.26 0.81
CA GLN A 21 5.08 13.04 -0.45
C GLN A 21 5.05 11.56 -0.83
N MET A 22 6.18 10.85 -0.72
CA MET A 22 6.27 9.41 -1.02
C MET A 22 5.33 8.58 -0.13
N ARG A 23 5.32 8.84 1.19
CA ARG A 23 4.43 8.18 2.15
C ARG A 23 2.96 8.43 1.81
N TRP A 24 2.62 9.68 1.49
CA TRP A 24 1.27 10.03 1.07
C TRP A 24 0.85 9.28 -0.19
N LEU A 25 1.70 9.28 -1.24
CA LEU A 25 1.45 8.56 -2.49
C LEU A 25 1.27 7.06 -2.26
N GLN A 26 2.07 6.46 -1.38
CA GLN A 26 1.98 5.04 -1.06
C GLN A 26 0.67 4.70 -0.34
N ARG A 27 0.22 5.57 0.58
CA ARG A 27 -1.08 5.42 1.25
C ARG A 27 -2.24 5.55 0.27
N GLU A 28 -2.23 6.56 -0.59
CA GLU A 28 -3.21 6.77 -1.65
C GLU A 28 -3.29 5.57 -2.60
N SER A 29 -2.14 5.01 -2.97
CA SER A 29 -2.06 3.81 -3.81
C SER A 29 -2.79 2.62 -3.17
N PHE A 30 -2.59 2.38 -1.87
CA PHE A 30 -3.31 1.33 -1.15
C PHE A 30 -4.81 1.59 -1.06
N GLN A 31 -5.21 2.83 -0.77
CA GLN A 31 -6.63 3.19 -0.71
C GLN A 31 -7.33 2.97 -2.06
N ARG A 32 -6.70 3.39 -3.16
CA ARG A 32 -7.25 3.20 -4.52
C ARG A 32 -7.34 1.73 -4.90
N ARG A 33 -6.31 0.94 -4.57
CA ARG A 33 -6.32 -0.51 -4.81
C ARG A 33 -7.40 -1.23 -4.00
N ALA A 34 -7.60 -0.84 -2.74
CA ALA A 34 -8.66 -1.39 -1.90
C ALA A 34 -10.05 -1.02 -2.44
N ALA A 35 -10.26 0.26 -2.78
CA ALA A 35 -11.55 0.76 -3.29
C ALA A 35 -11.96 0.06 -4.59
N ALA A 36 -11.01 -0.24 -5.48
CA ALA A 36 -11.28 -1.01 -6.71
C ALA A 36 -11.85 -2.41 -6.45
N ASP A 37 -11.55 -2.99 -5.28
CA ASP A 37 -12.04 -4.30 -4.83
C ASP A 37 -13.24 -4.19 -3.86
N MET A 38 -13.87 -3.00 -3.74
CA MET A 38 -14.92 -2.71 -2.73
C MET A 38 -14.45 -2.94 -1.29
N LEU A 39 -13.17 -2.67 -1.04
CA LEU A 39 -12.55 -2.74 0.28
C LEU A 39 -12.13 -1.35 0.76
N ARG A 40 -12.03 -1.20 2.08
CA ARG A 40 -11.49 -0.02 2.74
C ARG A 40 -10.31 -0.40 3.62
N ILE A 41 -9.23 0.38 3.54
CA ILE A 41 -8.09 0.23 4.46
C ILE A 41 -8.56 0.57 5.88
N VAL A 42 -8.38 -0.37 6.81
CA VAL A 42 -8.74 -0.23 8.24
C VAL A 42 -7.50 -0.12 9.14
N ASP A 43 -6.36 -0.62 8.68
CA ASP A 43 -5.08 -0.47 9.36
C ASP A 43 -3.96 -0.22 8.35
N TYR A 44 -2.99 0.59 8.74
CA TYR A 44 -1.85 0.98 7.92
C TYR A 44 -0.61 1.15 8.79
N THR A 45 0.41 0.36 8.51
CA THR A 45 1.71 0.42 9.18
C THR A 45 2.80 0.75 8.17
N GLU A 46 3.74 1.56 8.60
CA GLU A 46 4.97 1.89 7.88
C GLU A 46 6.16 1.61 8.81
N THR A 47 7.17 0.94 8.27
CA THR A 47 8.40 0.61 8.99
C THR A 47 9.60 0.86 8.09
N GLU A 48 10.60 1.57 8.60
CA GLU A 48 11.92 1.65 7.96
C GLU A 48 12.69 0.34 8.21
N ILE A 49 13.21 -0.26 7.14
CA ILE A 49 13.99 -1.49 7.19
C ILE A 49 15.47 -1.15 6.95
N PRO A 50 16.39 -1.60 7.82
CA PRO A 50 17.82 -1.49 7.58
C PRO A 50 18.23 -2.13 6.25
N THR A 51 19.10 -1.47 5.50
CA THR A 51 19.50 -1.94 4.16
C THR A 51 20.34 -3.21 4.18
N ASP A 52 20.98 -3.54 5.31
CA ASP A 52 21.71 -4.78 5.54
C ASP A 52 20.80 -6.00 5.74
N GLU A 53 19.52 -5.79 6.05
CA GLU A 53 18.50 -6.85 6.10
C GLU A 53 17.92 -7.18 4.71
N LEU A 54 18.26 -6.41 3.68
CA LEU A 54 17.76 -6.62 2.33
C LEU A 54 18.53 -7.73 1.61
N ASN A 55 17.83 -8.44 0.73
CA ASN A 55 18.48 -9.44 -0.12
C ASN A 55 19.54 -8.73 -1.01
N PRO A 56 20.81 -9.17 -1.02
CA PRO A 56 21.86 -8.57 -1.82
C PRO A 56 21.55 -8.49 -3.32
N ALA A 57 20.69 -9.38 -3.83
CA ALA A 57 20.22 -9.34 -5.22
C ALA A 57 19.48 -8.04 -5.58
N VAL A 58 18.90 -7.36 -4.60
CA VAL A 58 18.21 -6.07 -4.78
C VAL A 58 19.19 -4.98 -5.22
N ALA A 59 20.46 -5.05 -4.81
CA ALA A 59 21.47 -4.05 -5.15
C ALA A 59 22.00 -4.18 -6.59
N LYS A 60 21.73 -5.29 -7.28
CA LYS A 60 22.40 -5.65 -8.54
C LYS A 60 22.16 -4.63 -9.66
N ASP A 61 20.97 -4.04 -9.71
CA ASP A 61 20.53 -3.15 -10.79
C ASP A 61 20.34 -1.71 -10.30
N LEU A 62 20.84 -1.37 -9.10
CA LEU A 62 20.75 -0.01 -8.56
C LEU A 62 21.85 0.89 -9.16
N PRO A 63 21.53 2.16 -9.47
CA PRO A 63 22.50 3.12 -9.98
C PRO A 63 23.50 3.60 -8.92
N ARG A 64 23.23 3.35 -7.63
CA ARG A 64 24.07 3.72 -6.49
C ARG A 64 24.21 2.54 -5.51
N PRO A 65 25.21 2.54 -4.61
CA PRO A 65 25.29 1.58 -3.52
C PRO A 65 23.99 1.53 -2.71
N LEU A 66 23.60 0.35 -2.25
CA LEU A 66 22.38 0.16 -1.46
C LEU A 66 22.37 1.00 -0.17
N GLU A 67 23.55 1.29 0.36
CA GLU A 67 23.81 2.10 1.55
C GLU A 67 23.31 3.55 1.42
N ASP A 68 23.20 4.05 0.19
CA ASP A 68 22.72 5.41 -0.09
C ASP A 68 21.18 5.51 -0.04
N TYR A 69 20.47 4.38 0.01
CA TYR A 69 19.02 4.32 -0.02
C TYR A 69 18.42 4.14 1.38
N GLN A 70 17.20 4.65 1.56
CA GLN A 70 16.34 4.24 2.65
C GLN A 70 15.34 3.19 2.15
N CYS A 71 15.06 2.17 2.97
CA CYS A 71 14.06 1.18 2.63
C CYS A 71 12.87 1.29 3.56
N PHE A 72 11.67 1.39 3.00
CA PHE A 72 10.43 1.40 3.76
C PHE A 72 9.56 0.22 3.37
N GLU A 73 8.99 -0.45 4.36
CA GLU A 73 7.92 -1.42 4.19
C GLU A 73 6.60 -0.83 4.65
N PHE A 74 5.59 -0.99 3.80
CA PHE A 74 4.24 -0.51 4.01
C PHE A 74 3.29 -1.70 4.00
N ILE A 75 2.43 -1.76 5.01
CA ILE A 75 1.42 -2.80 5.15
C ILE A 75 0.07 -2.13 5.35
N GLY A 76 -0.89 -2.44 4.48
CA GLY A 76 -2.28 -2.01 4.61
C GLY A 76 -3.18 -3.22 4.80
N VAL A 77 -4.02 -3.22 5.82
CA VAL A 77 -5.08 -4.21 6.01
C VAL A 77 -6.40 -3.60 5.59
N ALA A 78 -7.13 -4.29 4.73
CA ALA A 78 -8.42 -3.86 4.22
C ALA A 78 -9.52 -4.84 4.58
N GLU A 79 -10.72 -4.29 4.76
CA GLU A 79 -11.96 -5.03 4.98
C GLU A 79 -13.03 -4.58 4.00
N VAL A 80 -14.08 -5.38 3.84
CA VAL A 80 -15.22 -5.03 2.98
C VAL A 80 -15.79 -3.67 3.37
N ASP A 81 -15.89 -2.77 2.40
CA ASP A 81 -16.56 -1.49 2.57
C ASP A 81 -18.07 -1.70 2.48
N ARG A 82 -18.72 -1.82 3.64
CA ARG A 82 -20.16 -2.07 3.72
C ARG A 82 -20.98 -0.93 3.14
N ASP A 83 -20.47 0.30 3.20
CA ASP A 83 -21.18 1.47 2.71
C ASP A 83 -21.13 1.50 1.17
N ALA A 84 -19.97 1.20 0.59
CA ALA A 84 -19.83 1.06 -0.86
C ALA A 84 -20.70 -0.09 -1.42
N VAL A 85 -20.73 -1.23 -0.73
CA VAL A 85 -21.60 -2.37 -1.11
C VAL A 85 -23.08 -1.99 -1.02
N ALA A 86 -23.49 -1.32 0.06
CA ALA A 86 -24.88 -0.90 0.25
C ALA A 86 -25.34 0.06 -0.87
N ALA A 87 -24.48 1.01 -1.28
CA ALA A 87 -24.77 1.94 -2.36
C ALA A 87 -25.08 1.23 -3.69
N LEU A 88 -24.30 0.21 -4.06
CA LEU A 88 -24.54 -0.57 -5.27
C LEU A 88 -25.85 -1.33 -5.25
N THR A 89 -26.24 -1.85 -4.08
CA THR A 89 -27.52 -2.58 -3.94
C THR A 89 -28.72 -1.66 -3.93
N ALA A 90 -28.56 -0.40 -3.50
CA ALA A 90 -29.63 0.61 -3.52
C ALA A 90 -29.90 1.16 -4.93
N GLU A 91 -28.92 1.10 -5.83
CA GLU A 91 -29.05 1.57 -7.23
C GLU A 91 -29.65 0.51 -8.19
N ALA A 92 -29.90 -0.72 -7.75
CA ALA A 92 -30.60 -1.71 -8.57
C ALA A 92 -32.12 -1.48 -8.50
N PRO A 93 -32.80 -1.01 -9.56
CA PRO A 93 -34.24 -0.91 -9.55
C PRO A 93 -34.86 -2.31 -9.42
N ALA A 94 -35.74 -2.47 -8.43
CA ALA A 94 -36.64 -3.62 -8.35
C ALA A 94 -37.77 -3.46 -9.37
N ASP A 95 -37.45 -3.56 -10.67
CA ASP A 95 -38.40 -3.90 -11.74
C ASP A 95 -37.63 -4.05 -13.06
N ALA A 96 -37.46 -5.31 -13.48
CA ALA A 96 -37.16 -5.73 -14.85
C ALA A 96 -38.01 -6.97 -15.16
#